data_AF-A0A1Z9FB58-F1
#
_entry.id   AF-A0A1Z9FB58-F1
#
_cell.length_a   1.000
_cell.length_b   1.000
_cell.length_c   1.000
_cell.angle_alpha   90.00
_cell.angle_beta   90.00
_cell.angle_gamma   90.00
#
_symmetry.space_group_name_H-M   'P 1'
#
loop_
_entity.id
_entity.type
_entity.pdbx_description
1 polymer ?
#
loop_
_entity_poly.entity_id
_entity_poly.type
_entity_poly.pdbx_seq_one_letter_code
_entity_poly.pdbx_strand_id
1 'polypeptide(L)'
;MICLSKNLTDEYINMFAQGADLPIHDYNYDFGTSPIVIRSMAKRKLIDRCYRDGIDFYYMDSGYFGNYPGPTNPNGWKLYHRIVKNNVQHDKIIDRPDDRWRKLDLKLYPRKQGKHILLVVPSEKPCKFYKLDLESWKHRTIREIKKHTDRPIIIREKTQRKQRVHGHSIFDALNDCHALVTFQSIAAIESVMYGVPAFTTAPTAADPVCDKDLSLLETPTKQDETKIRKWACHLAYGQFHIEELRNGTAYRILNENS
;
A
#
# COMPACT_ATOMS: atom_id res chain seq x y z
N MET A 1 -16.64 14.68 10.15
CA MET A 1 -16.05 13.36 9.88
C MET A 1 -16.20 12.51 11.15
N ILE A 2 -16.53 11.22 11.05
CA ILE A 2 -16.75 10.32 12.20
C ILE A 2 -15.79 9.14 12.15
N CYS A 3 -15.11 8.84 13.25
CA CYS A 3 -14.12 7.78 13.32
C CYS A 3 -14.74 6.46 13.82
N LEU A 4 -14.80 5.44 12.96
CA LEU A 4 -15.37 4.14 13.31
C LEU A 4 -14.31 3.18 13.87
N SER A 5 -14.35 2.99 15.18
CA SER A 5 -13.42 2.17 15.96
C SER A 5 -14.10 0.90 16.45
N LYS A 6 -13.59 -0.27 16.03
CA LYS A 6 -14.19 -1.56 16.37
C LYS A 6 -14.12 -1.77 17.89
N ASN A 7 -15.25 -1.99 18.54
CA ASN A 7 -15.35 -2.12 20.00
C ASN A 7 -14.69 -0.94 20.74
N LEU A 8 -14.55 0.23 20.10
CA LEU A 8 -13.81 1.39 20.59
C LEU A 8 -12.34 1.12 20.97
N THR A 9 -11.72 0.05 20.44
CA THR A 9 -10.36 -0.39 20.79
C THR A 9 -9.37 -0.37 19.63
N ASP A 10 -9.75 0.14 18.45
CA ASP A 10 -8.79 0.30 17.36
C ASP A 10 -7.81 1.44 17.67
N GLU A 11 -6.61 1.06 18.10
CA GLU A 11 -5.51 1.95 18.51
C GLU A 11 -5.33 3.16 17.58
N TYR A 12 -5.24 2.94 16.26
CA TYR A 12 -4.85 4.00 15.33
C TYR A 12 -6.03 4.88 14.93
N ILE A 13 -7.25 4.33 14.89
CA ILE A 13 -8.46 5.14 14.70
C ILE A 13 -8.68 6.04 15.92
N ASN A 14 -8.54 5.49 17.13
CA ASN A 14 -8.69 6.27 18.36
C ASN A 14 -7.61 7.37 18.44
N MET A 15 -6.38 7.05 18.06
CA MET A 15 -5.27 8.00 18.01
C MET A 15 -5.53 9.14 17.03
N PHE A 16 -5.97 8.83 15.81
CA PHE A 16 -6.31 9.86 14.81
C PHE A 16 -7.49 10.72 15.27
N ALA A 17 -8.53 10.09 15.83
CA ALA A 17 -9.71 10.81 16.28
C ALA A 17 -9.43 11.76 17.45
N GLN A 18 -8.63 11.33 18.44
CA GLN A 18 -8.18 12.22 19.52
C GLN A 18 -7.37 13.40 18.99
N GLY A 19 -6.37 13.15 18.13
CA GLY A 19 -5.54 14.23 17.61
C GLY A 19 -6.31 15.20 16.70
N ALA A 20 -7.34 14.72 16.03
CA ALA A 20 -8.19 15.51 15.13
C ALA A 20 -9.42 16.14 15.82
N ASP A 21 -9.63 15.87 17.11
CA ASP A 21 -10.84 16.23 17.86
C ASP A 21 -12.15 15.81 17.15
N LEU A 22 -12.19 14.53 16.74
CA LEU A 22 -13.31 13.95 16.00
C LEU A 22 -14.10 12.94 16.84
N PRO A 23 -15.43 12.83 16.64
CA PRO A 23 -16.26 11.84 17.33
C PRO A 23 -15.82 10.41 16.97
N ILE A 24 -15.77 9.55 17.99
CA ILE A 24 -15.44 8.12 17.89
C ILE A 24 -16.68 7.29 18.21
N HIS A 25 -17.03 6.38 17.32
CA HIS A 25 -18.12 5.43 17.54
C HIS A 25 -17.75 4.03 17.04
N ASP A 26 -18.50 3.02 17.48
CA ASP A 26 -18.38 1.67 16.90
C ASP A 26 -19.13 1.59 15.55
N TYR A 27 -18.87 0.52 14.79
CA TYR A 27 -19.43 0.28 13.47
C TYR A 27 -20.95 0.06 13.44
N ASN A 28 -21.61 -0.07 14.59
CA ASN A 28 -23.07 -0.13 14.69
C ASN A 28 -23.72 1.27 14.79
N TYR A 29 -22.93 2.32 14.92
CA TYR A 29 -23.41 3.69 14.98
C TYR A 29 -24.01 4.13 13.65
N ASP A 30 -25.14 4.81 13.71
CA ASP A 30 -25.75 5.43 12.54
C ASP A 30 -25.12 6.80 12.28
N PHE A 31 -24.20 6.82 11.31
CA PHE A 31 -23.52 8.04 10.87
C PHE A 31 -24.30 8.81 9.79
N GLY A 32 -25.49 8.35 9.38
CA GLY A 32 -26.27 8.95 8.30
C GLY A 32 -25.45 9.09 7.02
N THR A 33 -25.25 10.34 6.58
CA THR A 33 -24.42 10.72 5.42
C THR A 33 -23.09 11.37 5.81
N SER A 34 -22.75 11.42 7.10
CA SER A 34 -21.51 12.03 7.58
C SER A 34 -20.29 11.30 7.02
N PRO A 35 -19.23 12.00 6.58
CA PRO A 35 -18.00 11.35 6.16
C PRO A 35 -17.40 10.50 7.28
N ILE A 36 -16.91 9.30 6.97
CA ILE A 36 -16.40 8.36 7.98
C ILE A 36 -14.91 8.03 7.81
N VAL A 37 -14.21 7.72 8.90
CA VAL A 37 -12.90 7.08 8.87
C VAL A 37 -13.04 5.63 9.24
N ILE A 38 -12.49 4.75 8.41
CA ILE A 38 -12.55 3.31 8.58
C ILE A 38 -11.15 2.70 8.48
N ARG A 39 -10.93 1.59 9.17
CA ARG A 39 -9.69 0.82 9.04
C ARG A 39 -9.99 -0.61 8.61
N SER A 40 -9.11 -1.17 7.77
CA SER A 40 -9.13 -2.56 7.27
C SER A 40 -10.12 -2.85 6.14
N MET A 41 -9.62 -3.48 5.08
CA MET A 41 -10.42 -4.03 3.95
C MET A 41 -11.49 -5.04 4.39
N ALA A 42 -11.43 -5.57 5.62
CA ALA A 42 -12.49 -6.42 6.17
C ALA A 42 -13.86 -5.70 6.22
N LYS A 43 -13.85 -4.35 6.18
CA LYS A 43 -15.05 -3.50 6.12
C LYS A 43 -15.62 -3.35 4.70
N ARG A 44 -15.36 -4.31 3.80
CA ARG A 44 -15.81 -4.27 2.39
C ARG A 44 -17.29 -3.90 2.22
N LYS A 45 -18.20 -4.47 3.04
CA LYS A 45 -19.64 -4.19 2.92
C LYS A 45 -19.98 -2.72 3.20
N LEU A 46 -19.25 -2.09 4.13
CA LEU A 46 -19.39 -0.68 4.45
C LEU A 46 -18.77 0.19 3.35
N ILE A 47 -17.61 -0.18 2.83
CA ILE A 47 -16.98 0.49 1.68
C ILE A 47 -17.91 0.43 0.46
N ASP A 48 -18.48 -0.74 0.16
CA ASP A 48 -19.47 -0.94 -0.91
C ASP A 48 -20.71 -0.06 -0.69
N ARG A 49 -21.17 0.07 0.57
CA ARG A 49 -22.28 0.98 0.92
C ARG A 49 -21.90 2.43 0.66
N CYS A 50 -20.73 2.88 1.11
CA CYS A 50 -20.25 4.24 0.87
C CYS A 50 -20.20 4.58 -0.62
N TYR A 51 -19.71 3.67 -1.45
CA TYR A 51 -19.72 3.85 -2.90
C TYR A 51 -21.12 3.95 -3.49
N ARG A 52 -22.06 3.08 -3.08
CA ARG A 52 -23.44 3.11 -3.59
C ARG A 52 -24.21 4.35 -3.15
N ASP A 53 -24.03 4.75 -1.90
CA ASP A 53 -24.82 5.79 -1.25
C ASP A 53 -24.17 7.18 -1.38
N GLY A 54 -23.01 7.28 -2.03
CA GLY A 54 -22.27 8.54 -2.21
C GLY A 54 -21.73 9.12 -0.90
N ILE A 55 -21.41 8.27 0.08
CA ILE A 55 -20.90 8.69 1.39
C ILE A 55 -19.38 8.73 1.36
N ASP A 56 -18.80 9.90 1.66
CA ASP A 56 -17.36 10.05 1.75
C ASP A 56 -16.77 9.14 2.84
N PHE A 57 -15.68 8.47 2.54
CA PHE A 57 -14.91 7.72 3.53
C PHE A 57 -13.42 7.96 3.40
N TYR A 58 -12.72 7.83 4.52
CA TYR A 58 -11.27 7.90 4.63
C TYR A 58 -10.78 6.53 5.11
N TYR A 59 -10.10 5.81 4.22
CA TYR A 59 -9.60 4.48 4.48
C TYR A 59 -8.20 4.54 5.08
N MET A 60 -8.06 4.02 6.30
CA MET A 60 -6.80 3.86 6.99
C MET A 60 -6.28 2.41 6.88
N ASP A 61 -4.97 2.26 6.65
CA ASP A 61 -4.27 0.97 6.71
C ASP A 61 -2.76 1.21 6.89
N SER A 62 -1.98 0.14 6.96
CA SER A 62 -0.52 0.24 7.05
C SER A 62 0.05 1.11 5.92
N GLY A 63 0.96 2.02 6.26
CA GLY A 63 1.59 2.96 5.32
C GLY A 63 2.37 2.25 4.22
N TYR A 64 2.65 2.99 3.14
CA TYR A 64 3.40 2.52 1.98
C TYR A 64 4.90 2.33 2.30
N PHE A 65 5.43 3.17 3.18
CA PHE A 65 6.85 3.24 3.52
C PHE A 65 7.08 3.23 5.04
N GLY A 66 8.32 2.96 5.46
CA GLY A 66 8.80 3.27 6.81
C GLY A 66 8.37 2.29 7.92
N ASN A 67 7.71 1.18 7.57
CA ASN A 67 7.25 0.15 8.53
C ASN A 67 8.14 -1.11 8.58
N TYR A 68 9.30 -1.09 7.90
CA TYR A 68 10.36 -2.08 8.01
C TYR A 68 11.50 -1.53 8.89
N PRO A 69 12.40 -2.40 9.39
CA PRO A 69 13.61 -1.95 10.07
C PRO A 69 14.40 -0.99 9.16
N GLY A 70 14.75 0.16 9.70
CA GLY A 70 15.45 1.21 8.96
C GLY A 70 15.93 2.31 9.91
N PRO A 71 16.59 3.35 9.38
CA PRO A 71 17.23 4.40 10.19
C PRO A 71 16.26 5.07 11.19
N THR A 72 15.03 5.35 10.75
CA THR A 72 14.01 6.02 11.57
C THR A 72 13.06 5.06 12.29
N ASN A 73 13.22 3.74 12.11
CA ASN A 73 12.34 2.71 12.68
C ASN A 73 13.12 1.40 12.88
N PRO A 74 14.12 1.34 13.77
CA PRO A 74 15.04 0.20 13.88
C PRO A 74 14.34 -1.12 14.20
N ASN A 75 13.19 -1.06 14.88
CA ASN A 75 12.42 -2.25 15.28
C ASN A 75 11.34 -2.66 14.25
N GLY A 76 11.19 -1.92 13.15
CA GLY A 76 10.14 -2.17 12.16
C GLY A 76 8.73 -2.14 12.76
N TRP A 77 8.46 -1.20 13.65
CA TRP A 77 7.13 -0.98 14.23
C TRP A 77 6.17 -0.42 13.17
N LYS A 78 4.86 -0.51 13.44
CA LYS A 78 3.82 0.07 12.57
C LYS A 78 3.62 1.55 12.87
N LEU A 79 4.63 2.33 12.53
CA LEU A 79 4.69 3.76 12.79
C LEU A 79 3.94 4.58 11.74
N TYR A 80 3.83 4.09 10.50
CA TYR A 80 3.19 4.83 9.41
C TYR A 80 1.89 4.18 8.97
N HIS A 81 0.86 5.00 8.75
CA HIS A 81 -0.46 4.59 8.28
C HIS A 81 -0.89 5.46 7.10
N ARG A 82 -1.33 4.83 6.02
CA ARG A 82 -1.93 5.55 4.89
C ARG A 82 -3.35 5.96 5.24
N ILE A 83 -3.79 7.13 4.80
CA ILE A 83 -5.19 7.56 4.87
C ILE A 83 -5.60 8.05 3.49
N VAL A 84 -6.60 7.40 2.90
CA VAL A 84 -7.00 7.62 1.50
C VAL A 84 -8.47 7.96 1.43
N LYS A 85 -8.81 9.11 0.82
CA LYS A 85 -10.19 9.51 0.60
C LYS A 85 -10.82 8.70 -0.55
N ASN A 86 -11.99 8.14 -0.31
CA ASN A 86 -12.85 7.43 -1.27
C ASN A 86 -12.18 6.32 -2.08
N ASN A 87 -11.08 5.77 -1.58
CA ASN A 87 -10.37 4.65 -2.18
C ASN A 87 -9.57 3.92 -1.09
N VAL A 88 -9.03 2.74 -1.37
CA VAL A 88 -8.23 1.95 -0.41
C VAL A 88 -6.71 2.16 -0.55
N GLN A 89 -6.33 2.93 -1.56
CA GLN A 89 -4.96 3.26 -1.96
C GLN A 89 -4.98 4.47 -2.91
N HIS A 90 -3.90 5.24 -2.93
CA HIS A 90 -3.71 6.28 -3.96
C HIS A 90 -3.43 5.61 -5.31
N ASP A 91 -3.77 6.26 -6.42
CA ASP A 91 -3.64 5.74 -7.78
C ASP A 91 -3.08 6.78 -8.77
N LYS A 92 -2.83 8.00 -8.31
CA LYS A 92 -2.34 9.13 -9.12
C LYS A 92 -1.04 9.67 -8.56
N ILE A 93 -0.35 10.47 -9.35
CA ILE A 93 0.75 11.31 -8.87
C ILE A 93 0.21 12.73 -8.79
N ILE A 94 0.13 13.28 -7.58
CA ILE A 94 -0.08 14.70 -7.35
C ILE A 94 1.27 15.28 -6.97
N ASP A 95 1.67 16.38 -7.61
CA ASP A 95 2.94 17.05 -7.30
C ASP A 95 2.93 17.54 -5.85
N ARG A 96 3.97 17.19 -5.10
CA ARG A 96 4.10 17.48 -3.68
C ARG A 96 5.55 17.86 -3.35
N PRO A 97 5.76 18.73 -2.35
CA PRO A 97 7.09 18.92 -1.76
C PRO A 97 7.72 17.58 -1.34
N ASP A 98 9.04 17.54 -1.25
CA ASP A 98 9.76 16.31 -0.89
C ASP A 98 10.16 16.26 0.59
N ASP A 99 9.69 17.20 1.41
CA ASP A 99 9.98 17.32 2.84
C ASP A 99 9.53 16.07 3.62
N ARG A 100 8.33 15.54 3.34
CA ARG A 100 7.82 14.31 3.98
C ARG A 100 8.61 13.09 3.52
N TRP A 101 8.99 13.03 2.24
CA TRP A 101 9.83 11.95 1.73
C TRP A 101 11.21 11.93 2.39
N ARG A 102 11.85 13.11 2.51
CA ARG A 102 13.17 13.25 3.17
C ARG A 102 13.14 12.79 4.63
N LYS A 103 12.06 13.04 5.36
CA LYS A 103 11.89 12.60 6.76
C LYS A 103 11.86 11.08 6.94
N LEU A 104 11.55 10.30 5.90
CA LEU A 104 11.55 8.84 5.96
C LEU A 104 12.98 8.25 5.98
N ASP A 105 13.98 9.00 5.50
CA ASP A 105 15.37 8.55 5.32
C ASP A 105 15.48 7.21 4.58
N LEU A 106 14.67 7.07 3.51
CA LEU A 106 14.65 5.89 2.65
C LEU A 106 15.31 6.19 1.30
N LYS A 107 15.90 5.15 0.71
CA LYS A 107 16.58 5.24 -0.59
C LYS A 107 15.64 4.77 -1.71
N LEU A 108 15.66 5.51 -2.81
CA LEU A 108 15.25 5.00 -4.13
C LEU A 108 16.51 4.44 -4.79
N TYR A 109 16.53 3.13 -5.02
CA TYR A 109 17.67 2.47 -5.63
C TYR A 109 17.62 2.61 -7.16
N PRO A 110 18.79 2.72 -7.83
CA PRO A 110 18.85 2.65 -9.28
C PRO A 110 18.34 1.28 -9.77
N ARG A 111 18.00 1.22 -11.05
CA ARG A 111 17.52 0.00 -11.70
C ARG A 111 18.46 -1.18 -11.44
N LYS A 112 17.90 -2.27 -10.91
CA LYS A 112 18.57 -3.55 -10.71
C LYS A 112 18.21 -4.53 -11.82
N GLN A 113 19.05 -5.54 -11.96
CA GLN A 113 18.85 -6.70 -12.82
C GLN A 113 18.87 -7.96 -11.96
N GLY A 114 18.33 -9.05 -12.50
CA GLY A 114 18.30 -10.32 -11.79
C GLY A 114 17.94 -11.48 -12.70
N LYS A 115 17.77 -12.65 -12.12
CA LYS A 115 17.55 -13.92 -12.84
C LYS A 115 16.15 -14.47 -12.71
N HIS A 116 15.44 -14.20 -11.63
CA HIS A 116 14.10 -14.77 -11.39
C HIS A 116 12.98 -13.74 -11.48
N ILE A 117 11.77 -14.24 -11.72
CA ILE A 117 10.52 -13.52 -11.50
C ILE A 117 10.02 -13.83 -10.09
N LEU A 118 9.79 -12.79 -9.29
CA LEU A 118 9.18 -12.94 -7.97
C LEU A 118 7.66 -12.76 -8.07
N LEU A 119 6.90 -13.85 -7.92
CA LEU A 119 5.44 -13.79 -7.85
C LEU A 119 5.00 -13.64 -6.39
N VAL A 120 4.57 -12.44 -6.00
CA VAL A 120 4.03 -12.16 -4.66
C VAL A 120 2.51 -12.30 -4.69
N VAL A 121 2.00 -13.30 -3.99
CA VAL A 121 0.56 -13.62 -4.01
C VAL A 121 -0.23 -12.78 -2.97
N PRO A 122 -1.49 -12.42 -3.26
CA PRO A 122 -2.31 -11.68 -2.32
C PRO A 122 -2.72 -12.56 -1.13
N SER A 123 -2.93 -11.94 0.02
CA SER A 123 -3.56 -12.62 1.15
C SER A 123 -5.08 -12.68 1.03
N GLU A 124 -5.68 -13.51 1.89
CA GLU A 124 -7.13 -13.69 1.98
C GLU A 124 -7.95 -12.37 2.04
N LYS A 125 -7.44 -11.33 2.73
CA LYS A 125 -8.13 -10.04 2.85
C LYS A 125 -8.38 -9.35 1.50
N PRO A 126 -7.36 -9.00 0.69
CA PRO A 126 -7.55 -8.58 -0.70
C PRO A 126 -8.40 -9.54 -1.51
N CYS A 127 -8.22 -10.86 -1.38
CA CYS A 127 -9.01 -11.83 -2.14
C CYS A 127 -10.52 -11.68 -1.85
N LYS A 128 -10.91 -11.57 -0.58
CA LYS A 128 -12.31 -11.33 -0.18
C LYS A 128 -12.83 -9.96 -0.62
N PHE A 129 -11.98 -8.93 -0.60
CA PHE A 129 -12.35 -7.58 -1.01
C PHE A 129 -12.64 -7.51 -2.52
N TYR A 130 -11.73 -8.04 -3.34
CA TYR A 130 -11.81 -8.03 -4.80
C TYR A 130 -12.54 -9.24 -5.40
N LYS A 131 -13.14 -10.09 -4.57
CA LYS A 131 -13.80 -11.36 -4.99
C LYS A 131 -12.88 -12.22 -5.87
N LEU A 132 -11.58 -12.25 -5.53
CA LEU A 132 -10.55 -12.98 -6.26
C LEU A 132 -10.44 -14.41 -5.72
N ASP A 133 -10.53 -15.40 -6.61
CA ASP A 133 -10.08 -16.75 -6.30
C ASP A 133 -8.55 -16.83 -6.41
N LEU A 134 -7.89 -17.04 -5.26
CA LEU A 134 -6.42 -16.98 -5.17
C LEU A 134 -5.75 -18.02 -6.04
N GLU A 135 -6.21 -19.27 -5.98
CA GLU A 135 -5.57 -20.37 -6.70
C GLU A 135 -5.76 -20.19 -8.21
N SER A 136 -6.95 -19.85 -8.68
CA SER A 136 -7.20 -19.59 -10.11
C SER A 136 -6.38 -18.40 -10.61
N TRP A 137 -6.26 -17.33 -9.82
CA TRP A 137 -5.41 -16.18 -10.17
C TRP A 137 -3.93 -16.58 -10.23
N LYS A 138 -3.42 -17.31 -9.22
CA LYS A 138 -2.04 -17.78 -9.15
C LYS A 138 -1.69 -18.65 -10.35
N HIS A 139 -2.50 -19.66 -10.65
CA HIS A 139 -2.28 -20.56 -11.80
C HIS A 139 -2.34 -19.83 -13.14
N ARG A 140 -3.29 -18.91 -13.34
CA ARG A 140 -3.36 -18.09 -14.56
C ARG A 140 -2.15 -17.20 -14.71
N THR A 141 -1.73 -16.54 -13.63
CA THR A 141 -0.57 -15.63 -13.64
C THR A 141 0.73 -16.38 -13.93
N ILE A 142 0.94 -17.56 -13.31
CA ILE A 142 2.12 -18.40 -13.61
C ILE A 142 2.14 -18.82 -15.08
N ARG A 143 0.99 -19.27 -15.62
CA ARG A 143 0.90 -19.63 -17.04
C ARG A 143 1.19 -18.44 -17.95
N GLU A 144 0.71 -17.26 -17.58
CA GLU A 144 0.94 -16.04 -18.37
C GLU A 144 2.41 -15.61 -18.35
N ILE A 145 3.05 -15.60 -17.17
CA ILE A 145 4.49 -15.32 -17.04
C ILE A 145 5.31 -16.24 -17.95
N LYS A 146 5.02 -17.55 -17.93
CA LYS A 146 5.72 -18.56 -18.74
C LYS A 146 5.57 -18.39 -20.25
N LYS A 147 4.64 -17.59 -20.74
CA LYS A 147 4.54 -17.28 -22.18
C LYS A 147 5.57 -16.24 -22.63
N HIS A 148 6.03 -15.41 -21.69
CA HIS A 148 6.81 -14.21 -21.99
C HIS A 148 8.24 -14.29 -21.45
N THR A 149 8.57 -15.29 -20.64
CA THR A 149 9.92 -15.49 -20.11
C THR A 149 10.19 -16.93 -19.68
N ASP A 150 11.43 -17.38 -19.85
CA ASP A 150 11.95 -18.66 -19.33
C ASP A 150 12.60 -18.52 -17.94
N ARG A 151 12.60 -17.32 -17.35
CA ARG A 151 13.20 -17.08 -16.04
C ARG A 151 12.52 -17.93 -14.94
N PRO A 152 13.27 -18.44 -13.95
CA PRO A 152 12.68 -19.12 -12.81
C PRO A 152 11.63 -18.26 -12.11
N ILE A 153 10.52 -18.87 -11.70
CA ILE A 153 9.46 -18.19 -10.93
C ILE A 153 9.59 -18.59 -9.46
N ILE A 154 9.86 -17.61 -8.61
CA ILE A 154 9.85 -17.78 -7.16
C ILE A 154 8.52 -17.27 -6.62
N ILE A 155 7.74 -18.14 -5.99
CA ILE A 155 6.44 -17.78 -5.39
C ILE A 155 6.66 -17.36 -3.94
N ARG A 156 6.13 -16.21 -3.57
CA ARG A 156 6.20 -15.69 -2.20
C ARG A 156 4.80 -15.54 -1.61
N GLU A 157 4.52 -16.41 -0.65
CA GLU A 157 3.33 -16.39 0.20
C GLU A 157 3.42 -15.31 1.29
N LYS A 158 2.27 -14.83 1.78
CA LYS A 158 2.25 -13.88 2.90
C LYS A 158 2.44 -14.60 4.22
N THR A 159 3.62 -14.42 4.82
CA THR A 159 3.96 -15.00 6.12
C THR A 159 3.42 -14.18 7.31
N GLN A 160 3.87 -14.44 8.54
CA GLN A 160 3.55 -13.58 9.69
C GLN A 160 4.44 -12.33 9.71
N ARG A 161 3.96 -11.22 10.31
CA ARG A 161 4.71 -9.95 10.29
C ARG A 161 6.09 -10.08 10.96
N LYS A 162 6.18 -10.79 12.09
CA LYS A 162 7.43 -10.97 12.82
C LYS A 162 8.54 -11.51 11.91
N GLN A 163 8.23 -12.50 11.08
CA GLN A 163 9.14 -13.10 10.10
C GLN A 163 9.51 -12.13 8.96
N ARG A 164 8.54 -11.34 8.46
CA ARG A 164 8.82 -10.35 7.41
C ARG A 164 9.72 -9.21 7.87
N VAL A 165 9.66 -8.86 9.14
CA VAL A 165 10.48 -7.78 9.71
C VAL A 165 11.87 -8.29 10.09
N HIS A 166 12.02 -9.58 10.42
CA HIS A 166 13.28 -10.17 10.89
C HIS A 166 13.65 -11.41 10.06
N GLY A 167 14.49 -11.23 9.04
CA GLY A 167 15.16 -12.33 8.31
C GLY A 167 14.46 -12.85 7.05
N HIS A 168 13.22 -12.45 6.77
CA HIS A 168 12.52 -12.80 5.53
C HIS A 168 11.73 -11.62 4.96
N SER A 169 12.39 -10.47 4.81
CA SER A 169 11.78 -9.26 4.26
C SER A 169 11.44 -9.42 2.78
N ILE A 170 10.68 -8.45 2.25
CA ILE A 170 10.46 -8.37 0.80
C ILE A 170 11.78 -8.07 0.07
N PHE A 171 12.65 -7.25 0.67
CA PHE A 171 13.92 -6.84 0.10
C PHE A 171 14.88 -8.02 -0.05
N ASP A 172 14.85 -8.98 0.89
CA ASP A 172 15.62 -10.22 0.77
C ASP A 172 15.19 -11.03 -0.46
N ALA A 173 13.89 -11.08 -0.75
CA ALA A 173 13.34 -11.78 -1.91
C ALA A 173 13.54 -11.03 -3.24
N LEU A 174 13.81 -9.72 -3.17
CA LEU A 174 14.11 -8.87 -4.32
C LEU A 174 15.59 -8.89 -4.73
N ASN A 175 16.47 -9.53 -3.95
CA ASN A 175 17.85 -9.78 -4.36
C ASN A 175 17.87 -10.73 -5.57
N ASP A 176 18.67 -10.41 -6.59
CA ASP A 176 18.73 -11.14 -7.87
C ASP A 176 17.36 -11.28 -8.59
N CYS A 177 16.40 -10.40 -8.27
CA CYS A 177 15.08 -10.39 -8.89
C CYS A 177 15.08 -9.54 -10.16
N HIS A 178 14.67 -10.13 -11.29
CA HIS A 178 14.51 -9.44 -12.57
C HIS A 178 13.27 -8.54 -12.57
N ALA A 179 12.15 -9.08 -12.11
CA ALA A 179 10.89 -8.36 -11.99
C ALA A 179 9.98 -9.00 -10.94
N LEU A 180 9.20 -8.17 -10.26
CA LEU A 180 8.15 -8.60 -9.34
C LEU A 180 6.80 -8.60 -10.05
N VAL A 181 6.01 -9.67 -9.90
CA VAL A 181 4.62 -9.76 -10.35
C VAL A 181 3.72 -9.90 -9.14
N THR A 182 2.63 -9.12 -9.05
CA THR A 182 1.65 -9.26 -7.97
C THR A 182 0.24 -8.86 -8.43
N PHE A 183 -0.76 -9.08 -7.58
CA PHE A 183 -2.11 -8.60 -7.84
C PHE A 183 -2.18 -7.07 -7.67
N GLN A 184 -2.06 -6.59 -6.42
CA GLN A 184 -2.13 -5.16 -6.06
C GLN A 184 -1.26 -4.82 -4.84
N SER A 185 -0.35 -5.71 -4.45
CA SER A 185 0.34 -5.65 -3.16
C SER A 185 1.24 -4.42 -3.04
N ILE A 186 1.41 -3.93 -1.81
CA ILE A 186 2.47 -2.99 -1.44
C ILE A 186 3.87 -3.47 -1.86
N ALA A 187 4.05 -4.78 -2.07
CA ALA A 187 5.26 -5.35 -2.63
C ALA A 187 5.66 -4.73 -4.00
N ALA A 188 4.71 -4.26 -4.80
CA ALA A 188 5.00 -3.52 -6.03
C ALA A 188 5.69 -2.18 -5.73
N ILE A 189 5.23 -1.47 -4.71
CA ILE A 189 5.82 -0.21 -4.24
C ILE A 189 7.24 -0.46 -3.73
N GLU A 190 7.40 -1.48 -2.88
CA GLU A 190 8.68 -1.90 -2.29
C GLU A 190 9.69 -2.32 -3.38
N SER A 191 9.21 -3.01 -4.43
CA SER A 191 10.02 -3.40 -5.58
C SER A 191 10.54 -2.21 -6.37
N VAL A 192 9.65 -1.27 -6.73
CA VAL A 192 10.03 -0.05 -7.47
C VAL A 192 11.04 0.76 -6.66
N MET A 193 10.82 0.94 -5.36
CA MET A 193 11.80 1.60 -4.49
C MET A 193 13.15 0.90 -4.47
N TYR A 194 13.16 -0.44 -4.50
CA TYR A 194 14.37 -1.25 -4.48
C TYR A 194 15.06 -1.36 -5.85
N GLY A 195 14.54 -0.66 -6.86
CA GLY A 195 15.08 -0.64 -8.22
C GLY A 195 14.67 -1.84 -9.08
N VAL A 196 13.75 -2.69 -8.60
CA VAL A 196 13.25 -3.85 -9.35
C VAL A 196 11.90 -3.50 -9.99
N PRO A 197 11.73 -3.63 -11.32
CA PRO A 197 10.45 -3.37 -11.98
C PRO A 197 9.34 -4.24 -11.38
N ALA A 198 8.15 -3.65 -11.28
CA ALA A 198 6.96 -4.33 -10.81
C ALA A 198 5.92 -4.43 -11.92
N PHE A 199 5.16 -5.51 -11.90
CA PHE A 199 4.01 -5.78 -12.74
C PHE A 199 2.82 -6.07 -11.84
N THR A 200 1.68 -5.45 -12.13
CA THR A 200 0.47 -5.61 -11.32
C THR A 200 -0.74 -5.96 -12.16
N THR A 201 -1.61 -6.81 -11.64
CA THR A 201 -2.80 -7.33 -12.36
C THR A 201 -4.12 -6.75 -11.86
N ALA A 202 -4.06 -5.82 -10.91
CA ALA A 202 -5.17 -5.00 -10.44
C ALA A 202 -4.67 -3.59 -10.05
N PRO A 203 -5.57 -2.61 -9.88
CA PRO A 203 -5.19 -1.27 -9.46
C PRO A 203 -4.39 -1.28 -8.15
N THR A 204 -3.30 -0.51 -8.10
CA THR A 204 -2.48 -0.29 -6.91
C THR A 204 -1.84 1.10 -6.90
N ALA A 205 -1.30 1.49 -5.75
CA ALA A 205 -0.53 2.73 -5.63
C ALA A 205 0.77 2.74 -6.43
N ALA A 206 1.27 1.58 -6.88
CA ALA A 206 2.40 1.51 -7.80
C ALA A 206 2.01 1.74 -9.28
N ASP A 207 0.72 1.81 -9.64
CA ASP A 207 0.25 1.91 -11.04
C ASP A 207 0.94 2.99 -11.86
N PRO A 208 1.18 4.21 -11.33
CA PRO A 208 1.87 5.23 -12.09
C PRO A 208 3.30 4.84 -12.49
N VAL A 209 3.94 3.91 -11.79
CA VAL A 209 5.37 3.58 -11.92
C VAL A 209 5.62 2.07 -12.08
N CYS A 210 4.61 1.31 -12.51
CA CYS A 210 4.72 -0.13 -12.74
C CYS A 210 4.01 -0.55 -14.03
N ASP A 211 4.34 -1.73 -14.54
CA ASP A 211 3.75 -2.27 -15.76
C ASP A 211 2.46 -3.06 -15.46
N LYS A 212 1.56 -3.13 -16.44
CA LYS A 212 0.35 -3.98 -16.40
C LYS A 212 0.43 -5.13 -17.39
N ASP A 213 1.19 -4.95 -18.47
CA ASP A 213 1.34 -5.92 -19.54
C ASP A 213 2.53 -6.85 -19.26
N LEU A 214 2.26 -8.12 -18.99
CA LEU A 214 3.30 -9.14 -18.73
C LEU A 214 4.11 -9.49 -19.98
N SER A 215 3.70 -9.09 -21.19
CA SER A 215 4.50 -9.27 -22.40
C SER A 215 5.85 -8.53 -22.34
N LEU A 216 5.94 -7.48 -21.51
CA LEU A 216 7.15 -6.69 -21.31
C LEU A 216 8.11 -7.30 -20.28
N LEU A 217 7.88 -8.51 -19.76
CA LEU A 217 8.71 -9.11 -18.71
C LEU A 217 10.19 -9.18 -19.07
N GLU A 218 10.55 -9.46 -20.33
CA GLU A 218 11.96 -9.48 -20.76
C GLU A 218 12.59 -8.10 -20.82
N THR A 219 11.79 -7.08 -21.14
CA THR A 219 12.23 -5.69 -21.30
C THR A 219 11.29 -4.73 -20.56
N PRO A 220 11.23 -4.79 -19.20
CA PRO A 220 10.24 -4.00 -18.46
C PRO A 220 10.45 -2.52 -18.67
N THR A 221 9.36 -1.75 -18.69
CA THR A 221 9.40 -0.32 -18.97
C THR A 221 10.39 0.39 -18.04
N LYS A 222 11.32 1.15 -18.64
CA LYS A 222 12.22 2.00 -17.87
C LYS A 222 11.45 3.26 -17.45
N GLN A 223 11.05 3.29 -16.19
CA GLN A 223 10.37 4.45 -15.61
C GLN A 223 11.35 5.61 -15.42
N ASP A 224 10.86 6.83 -15.64
CA ASP A 224 11.61 8.06 -15.39
C ASP A 224 11.86 8.25 -13.88
N GLU A 225 13.10 8.58 -13.51
CA GLU A 225 13.50 8.71 -12.11
C GLU A 225 12.83 9.91 -11.43
N THR A 226 12.57 11.00 -12.17
CA THR A 226 11.85 12.17 -11.66
C THR A 226 10.39 11.81 -11.36
N LYS A 227 9.75 11.02 -12.23
CA LYS A 227 8.41 10.48 -12.01
C LYS A 227 8.34 9.56 -10.79
N ILE A 228 9.32 8.67 -10.60
CA ILE A 228 9.41 7.84 -9.38
C ILE A 228 9.57 8.73 -8.14
N ARG A 229 10.41 9.77 -8.20
CA ARG A 229 10.58 10.69 -7.07
C ARG A 229 9.28 11.44 -6.74
N LYS A 230 8.57 11.98 -7.73
CA LYS A 230 7.27 12.63 -7.54
C LYS A 230 6.22 11.68 -6.97
N TRP A 231 6.19 10.45 -7.46
CA TRP A 231 5.34 9.40 -6.94
C TRP A 231 5.64 9.09 -5.46
N ALA A 232 6.91 8.95 -5.10
CA ALA A 232 7.33 8.70 -3.72
C ALA A 232 6.95 9.86 -2.79
N CYS A 233 7.12 11.11 -3.24
CA CYS A 233 6.66 12.30 -2.51
C CYS A 233 5.14 12.31 -2.34
N HIS A 234 4.38 12.00 -3.39
CA HIS A 234 2.91 11.90 -3.32
C HIS A 234 2.47 10.87 -2.27
N LEU A 235 3.03 9.66 -2.31
CA LEU A 235 2.70 8.61 -1.34
C LEU A 235 3.15 8.97 0.08
N ALA A 236 4.25 9.69 0.26
CA ALA A 236 4.69 10.21 1.56
C ALA A 236 3.71 11.24 2.14
N TYR A 237 3.01 12.01 1.30
CA TYR A 237 1.89 12.88 1.69
C TYR A 237 0.60 12.11 1.98
N GLY A 238 0.43 10.92 1.41
CA GLY A 238 -0.70 10.02 1.64
C GLY A 238 -0.57 9.10 2.87
N GLN A 239 0.53 9.20 3.62
CA GLN A 239 0.77 8.42 4.83
C GLN A 239 1.28 9.28 5.98
N PHE A 240 0.94 8.89 7.20
CA PHE A 240 1.17 9.67 8.40
C PHE A 240 1.84 8.81 9.48
N HIS A 241 2.83 9.39 10.15
CA HIS A 241 3.42 8.82 11.34
C HIS A 241 2.40 8.85 12.49
N ILE A 242 2.47 7.90 13.43
CA ILE A 242 1.57 7.85 14.59
C ILE A 242 1.56 9.17 15.40
N GLU A 243 2.70 9.87 15.50
CA GLU A 243 2.75 11.18 16.15
C GLU A 243 1.91 12.24 15.42
N GLU A 244 1.82 12.16 14.10
CA GLU A 244 0.97 13.05 13.30
C GLU A 244 -0.52 12.71 13.45
N LEU A 245 -0.84 11.44 13.74
CA LEU A 245 -2.19 11.05 14.14
C LEU A 245 -2.51 11.64 15.52
N ARG A 246 -1.59 11.51 16.50
CA ARG A 246 -1.78 11.99 17.89
C ARG A 246 -1.95 13.50 18.00
N ASN A 247 -1.21 14.28 17.21
CA ASN A 247 -1.19 15.76 17.34
C ASN A 247 -2.06 16.49 16.29
N GLY A 248 -2.87 15.75 15.54
CA GLY A 248 -3.80 16.30 14.54
C GLY A 248 -3.16 16.76 13.23
N THR A 249 -1.85 16.62 13.06
CA THR A 249 -1.16 17.02 11.80
C THR A 249 -1.70 16.25 10.61
N ALA A 250 -1.99 14.96 10.77
CA ALA A 250 -2.57 14.15 9.71
C ALA A 250 -3.91 14.72 9.22
N TYR A 251 -4.79 15.12 10.14
CA TYR A 251 -6.10 15.69 9.79
C TYR A 251 -6.00 17.04 9.09
N ARG A 252 -5.13 17.94 9.60
CA ARG A 252 -4.86 19.23 8.94
C ARG A 252 -4.41 19.05 7.50
N ILE A 253 -3.42 18.18 7.28
CA ILE A 253 -2.88 17.90 5.95
C ILE A 253 -3.92 17.26 5.03
N LEU A 254 -4.77 16.37 5.55
CA LEU A 254 -5.85 15.77 4.74
C LEU A 254 -6.85 16.82 4.26
N ASN A 255 -7.18 17.82 5.08
CA ASN A 255 -8.17 18.86 4.73
C ASN A 255 -7.59 20.00 3.89
N GLU A 256 -6.30 20.32 4.04
CA GLU A 256 -5.61 21.29 3.17
C GLU A 256 -5.44 20.78 1.74
N ASN A 257 -5.47 19.46 1.55
CA ASN A 257 -5.19 18.79 0.28
C ASN A 257 -6.42 18.12 -0.37
N SER A 258 -7.62 18.33 0.20
CA SER A 258 -8.90 17.77 -0.26
C SER A 258 -9.57 18.60 -1.34
#